data_AF-A0A356W6Q1-F1
#
_entry.id   AF-A0A356W6Q1-F1
#
_cell.length_a   1.000
_cell.length_b   1.000
_cell.length_c   1.000
_cell.angle_alpha   90.00
_cell.angle_beta   90.00
_cell.angle_gamma   90.00
#
_symmetry.space_group_name_H-M   'P 1'
#
loop_
_entity.id
_entity.type
_entity.pdbx_description
1 polymer ?
#
loop_
_entity_poly.entity_id
_entity_poly.type
_entity_poly.pdbx_seq_one_letter_code
_entity_poly.pdbx_strand_id
1 'polypeptide(L)'
;AVDANVLVFERIREEQRNGRSPLTAVQAGYERAFSTILDANVTTLIAAIILYLLGSGPVKGFAVTLAIGIVTSVFTAFVVTRWFTVMWLKTFRPKKLAV
;
A
#
# COMPACT_ATOMS: atom_id res chain seq x y z
N ALA A 1 -11.27 0.11 6.19
CA ALA A 1 -10.37 -0.81 5.44
C ALA A 1 -11.11 -1.58 4.35
N VAL A 2 -12.30 -2.14 4.64
CA VAL A 2 -13.11 -2.87 3.65
C VAL A 2 -13.63 -1.97 2.51
N ASP A 3 -14.04 -0.72 2.81
CA ASP A 3 -14.55 0.20 1.79
C ASP A 3 -13.55 0.52 0.67
N ALA A 4 -12.26 0.63 1.02
CA ALA A 4 -11.20 0.87 0.05
C ALA A 4 -11.02 -0.34 -0.90
N ASN A 5 -11.17 -1.56 -0.39
CA ASN A 5 -11.10 -2.77 -1.21
C ASN A 5 -12.32 -2.90 -2.14
N VAL A 6 -13.52 -2.52 -1.66
CA VAL A 6 -14.74 -2.53 -2.46
C VAL A 6 -14.65 -1.51 -3.61
N LEU A 7 -14.20 -0.29 -3.34
CA LEU A 7 -14.04 0.77 -4.36
C LEU A 7 -13.04 0.38 -5.46
N VAL A 8 -11.94 -0.28 -5.08
CA VAL A 8 -10.94 -0.78 -6.05
C VAL A 8 -11.52 -1.86 -6.95
N PHE A 9 -12.28 -2.81 -6.39
CA PHE A 9 -12.93 -3.86 -7.17
C PHE A 9 -14.00 -3.31 -8.13
N GLU A 10 -14.78 -2.33 -7.68
CA GLU A 10 -15.77 -1.66 -8.50
C GLU A 10 -15.12 -0.94 -9.68
N ARG A 11 -14.03 -0.20 -9.43
CA ARG A 11 -13.33 0.55 -10.47
C ARG A 11 -12.64 -0.35 -11.49
N ILE A 12 -12.08 -1.49 -11.06
CA ILE A 12 -11.53 -2.51 -11.97
C ILE A 12 -12.63 -3.06 -12.89
N ARG A 13 -13.81 -3.33 -12.32
CA ARG A 13 -14.97 -3.84 -13.06
C ARG A 13 -15.50 -2.81 -14.08
N GLU A 14 -15.43 -1.53 -13.74
CA GLU A 14 -15.85 -0.41 -14.58
C GLU A 14 -14.86 -0.13 -15.74
N GLU A 15 -13.55 -0.15 -15.47
CA GLU A 15 -12.50 0.02 -16.48
C GLU A 15 -12.41 -1.18 -17.44
N GLN A 16 -12.70 -2.41 -16.97
CA GLN A 16 -12.90 -3.58 -17.85
C GLN A 16 -14.08 -3.38 -18.80
N ARG A 17 -15.18 -2.78 -18.31
CA ARG A 17 -16.37 -2.48 -19.13
C ARG A 17 -16.08 -1.41 -20.18
N ASN A 18 -15.12 -0.52 -19.92
CA ASN A 18 -14.64 0.51 -20.84
C ASN A 18 -13.52 0.04 -21.79
N GLY A 19 -13.22 -1.27 -21.84
CA GLY A 19 -12.33 -1.86 -22.84
C GLY A 19 -10.82 -1.65 -22.61
N ARG A 20 -10.41 -1.22 -21.40
CA ARG A 20 -9.00 -1.13 -21.03
C ARG A 20 -8.47 -2.45 -20.52
N SER A 21 -7.19 -2.70 -20.76
CA SER A 21 -6.48 -3.91 -20.33
C SER A 21 -6.51 -4.09 -18.80
N PRO A 22 -7.22 -5.10 -18.21
CA PRO A 22 -7.17 -5.47 -16.81
C PRO A 22 -5.77 -5.61 -16.26
N LEU A 23 -4.77 -5.99 -17.07
CA LEU A 23 -3.39 -6.04 -16.57
C LEU A 23 -2.84 -4.64 -16.26
N THR A 24 -3.07 -3.64 -17.12
CA THR A 24 -2.66 -2.25 -16.86
C THR A 24 -3.50 -1.63 -15.73
N ALA A 25 -4.79 -1.96 -15.67
CA ALA A 25 -5.69 -1.48 -14.61
C ALA A 25 -5.33 -2.07 -13.23
N VAL A 26 -4.97 -3.36 -13.17
CA VAL A 26 -4.53 -4.02 -11.94
C VAL A 26 -3.15 -3.50 -11.51
N GLN A 27 -2.24 -3.29 -12.45
CA GLN A 27 -0.90 -2.79 -12.14
C GLN A 27 -0.92 -1.34 -11.64
N ALA A 28 -1.68 -0.47 -12.31
CA ALA A 28 -1.91 0.90 -11.85
C ALA A 28 -2.71 0.94 -10.54
N GLY A 29 -3.65 0.01 -10.36
CA GLY A 29 -4.42 -0.15 -9.13
C GLY A 29 -3.54 -0.55 -7.94
N TYR A 30 -2.61 -1.48 -8.13
CA TYR A 30 -1.64 -1.88 -7.11
C TYR A 30 -0.71 -0.73 -6.74
N GLU A 31 -0.16 -0.02 -7.73
CA GLU A 31 0.78 1.08 -7.50
C GLU A 31 0.11 2.25 -6.76
N ARG A 32 -1.14 2.59 -7.13
CA ARG A 32 -1.93 3.61 -6.42
C ARG A 32 -2.36 3.16 -5.04
N ALA A 33 -2.88 1.94 -4.89
CA ALA A 33 -3.26 1.41 -3.58
C ALA A 33 -2.06 1.40 -2.63
N PHE A 34 -0.88 1.07 -3.15
CA PHE A 34 0.36 1.09 -2.40
C PHE A 34 0.76 2.50 -1.96
N SER A 35 0.67 3.50 -2.84
CA SER A 35 0.88 4.91 -2.48
C SER A 35 -0.09 5.37 -1.38
N THR A 36 -1.38 5.04 -1.50
CA THR A 36 -2.39 5.38 -0.49
C THR A 36 -2.12 4.72 0.85
N ILE A 37 -1.69 3.45 0.85
CA ILE A 37 -1.30 2.74 2.08
C ILE A 37 -0.08 3.41 2.71
N LEU A 38 0.90 3.82 1.90
CA LEU A 38 2.10 4.49 2.39
C LEU A 38 1.77 5.84 3.03
N ASP A 39 0.95 6.67 2.37
CA ASP A 39 0.51 7.96 2.90
C ASP A 39 -0.28 7.83 4.21
N ALA A 40 -1.15 6.82 4.31
CA ALA A 40 -1.87 6.52 5.55
C ALA A 40 -0.92 6.13 6.69
N ASN A 41 0.10 5.31 6.41
CA ASN A 41 1.11 4.92 7.40
C ASN A 41 1.99 6.10 7.82
N VAL A 42 2.39 6.98 6.89
CA VAL A 42 3.16 8.19 7.19
C VAL A 42 2.37 9.12 8.12
N THR A 43 1.10 9.35 7.83
CA THR A 43 0.22 10.18 8.68
C THR A 43 0.09 9.58 10.09
N THR A 44 -0.01 8.26 10.18
CA THR A 44 -0.08 7.55 11.45
C THR A 44 1.24 7.63 12.24
N LEU A 45 2.38 7.64 11.55
CA LEU A 45 3.70 7.79 12.16
C LEU A 45 3.89 9.20 12.74
N ILE A 46 3.38 10.23 12.06
CA ILE A 46 3.32 11.60 12.60
C ILE A 46 2.48 11.62 13.89
N ALA A 47 1.31 10.98 13.90
CA ALA A 47 0.49 10.87 15.11
C ALA A 47 1.22 10.12 16.24
N ALA A 48 1.95 9.05 15.93
CA ALA A 48 2.78 8.32 16.90
C ALA A 48 3.87 9.20 17.52
N ILE A 49 4.54 10.04 16.71
CA ILE A 49 5.54 10.99 17.18
C ILE A 49 4.91 12.01 18.13
N ILE A 50 3.75 12.56 17.75
CA ILE A 50 3.01 13.51 18.60
C ILE A 50 2.61 12.85 19.93
N LEU A 51 2.11 11.62 19.90
CA LEU A 51 1.77 10.84 21.10
C LEU A 51 2.99 10.52 21.96
N TYR A 52 4.16 10.30 21.36
CA TYR A 52 5.40 10.09 22.11
C TYR A 52 5.88 11.38 22.79
N LEU A 53 5.76 12.53 22.11
CA LEU A 53 6.21 13.82 22.64
C LEU A 53 5.27 14.39 23.72
N LEU A 54 3.96 14.30 23.49
CA LEU A 54 2.94 14.85 24.39
C LEU A 54 2.41 13.82 25.41
N GLY A 55 2.60 12.52 25.16
CA GLY A 55 2.11 11.46 26.04
C GLY A 55 2.99 11.21 27.25
N SER A 56 2.37 10.77 28.34
CA SER A 56 3.03 10.39 29.59
C SER A 56 2.71 8.94 29.98
N GLY A 57 3.65 8.31 30.70
CA GLY A 57 3.50 6.95 31.23
C GLY A 57 3.15 5.91 30.14
N PRO A 58 1.97 5.26 30.19
CA PRO A 58 1.57 4.21 29.26
C PRO A 58 1.51 4.64 27.79
N VAL A 59 1.15 5.91 27.53
CA VAL A 59 0.95 6.44 26.16
C VAL A 59 2.27 6.47 25.38
N LYS A 60 3.39 6.73 26.06
CA LYS A 60 4.73 6.66 25.43
C LYS A 60 5.07 5.23 25.01
N GLY A 61 4.76 4.24 25.85
CA GLY A 61 4.98 2.82 25.54
C GLY A 61 4.17 2.38 24.32
N PHE A 62 2.91 2.81 24.25
CA PHE A 62 2.04 2.58 23.10
C PHE A 62 2.57 3.26 21.82
N ALA A 63 3.02 4.52 21.92
CA ALA A 63 3.57 5.25 20.78
C ALA A 63 4.81 4.56 20.19
N VAL A 64 5.69 4.00 21.04
CA VAL A 64 6.89 3.28 20.61
C VAL A 64 6.53 1.98 19.89
N THR A 65 5.63 1.16 20.44
CA THR A 65 5.22 -0.10 19.79
C THR A 65 4.51 0.16 18.47
N LEU A 66 3.67 1.21 18.42
CA LEU A 66 2.98 1.63 17.20
C LEU A 66 3.97 2.14 16.14
N ALA A 67 4.97 2.93 16.53
CA ALA A 67 6.02 3.38 15.62
C ALA A 67 6.85 2.21 15.05
N ILE A 68 7.25 1.25 15.89
CA ILE A 68 7.99 0.04 15.44
C ILE A 68 7.14 -0.78 14.47
N GLY A 69 5.84 -0.95 14.77
CA GLY A 69 4.90 -1.66 13.90
C GLY A 69 4.79 -1.01 12.53
N ILE A 70 4.66 0.32 12.47
CA ILE A 70 4.58 1.06 11.20
C ILE A 70 5.89 0.96 10.43
N VAL A 71 7.04 1.15 11.08
CA VAL A 71 8.36 1.04 10.41
C VAL A 71 8.55 -0.35 9.81
N THR A 72 8.21 -1.40 10.57
CA THR A 72 8.30 -2.79 10.10
C THR A 72 7.36 -3.04 8.92
N SER A 73 6.15 -2.48 8.97
CA SER A 73 5.15 -2.61 7.92
C SER A 73 5.54 -1.87 6.64
N VAL A 74 6.02 -0.62 6.75
CA VAL A 74 6.51 0.18 5.62
C VAL A 74 7.77 -0.45 5.02
N PHE A 75 8.68 -0.97 5.84
CA PHE A 75 9.85 -1.69 5.35
C PHE A 75 9.46 -2.95 4.58
N THR A 76 8.54 -3.75 5.13
CA THR A 76 7.99 -4.93 4.45
C THR A 76 7.32 -4.52 3.15
N ALA A 77 6.50 -3.48 3.16
CA ALA A 77 5.84 -2.96 1.98
C ALA A 77 6.88 -2.56 0.91
N PHE A 78 7.90 -1.76 1.24
CA PHE A 78 8.87 -1.27 0.26
C PHE A 78 9.76 -2.38 -0.28
N VAL A 79 10.25 -3.27 0.60
CA VAL A 79 11.13 -4.38 0.22
C VAL A 79 10.35 -5.44 -0.53
N VAL A 80 9.23 -5.93 0.02
CA VAL A 80 8.42 -6.99 -0.59
C VAL A 80 7.83 -6.52 -1.90
N THR A 81 7.25 -5.32 -1.99
CA THR A 81 6.69 -4.83 -3.26
C THR A 81 7.77 -4.66 -4.31
N ARG A 82 8.92 -4.07 -3.99
CA ARG A 82 10.01 -3.92 -4.97
C ARG A 82 10.57 -5.28 -5.38
N TRP A 83 10.67 -6.25 -4.45
CA TRP A 83 11.08 -7.62 -4.77
C TRP A 83 10.05 -8.32 -5.65
N PHE A 84 8.76 -8.21 -5.33
CA PHE A 84 7.67 -8.84 -6.07
C PHE A 84 7.55 -8.24 -7.46
N THR A 85 7.62 -6.91 -7.60
CA THR A 85 7.64 -6.21 -8.88
C THR A 85 8.84 -6.62 -9.71
N VAL A 86 10.06 -6.63 -9.14
CA VAL A 86 11.28 -7.04 -9.87
C VAL A 86 11.21 -8.51 -10.25
N MET A 87 10.78 -9.39 -9.35
CA MET A 87 10.66 -10.83 -9.62
C MET A 87 9.59 -11.11 -10.67
N TRP A 88 8.44 -10.41 -10.61
CA TRP A 88 7.40 -10.50 -11.62
C TRP A 88 7.88 -9.98 -12.98
N LEU A 89 8.59 -8.85 -13.03
CA LEU A 89 9.18 -8.30 -14.26
C LEU A 89 10.20 -9.26 -14.89
N LYS A 90 11.00 -9.92 -14.04
CA LYS A 90 12.07 -10.83 -14.46
C LYS A 90 11.52 -12.18 -14.93
N THR A 91 10.43 -12.66 -14.32
CA THR A 91 9.78 -13.93 -14.66
C THR A 91 8.85 -13.81 -15.87
N PHE A 92 8.13 -12.69 -16.05
CA PHE A 92 7.07 -12.64 -17.07
C PHE A 92 7.40 -11.90 -18.37
N ARG A 93 8.50 -11.14 -18.51
CA ARG A 93 8.89 -10.36 -19.72
C ARG A 93 7.73 -10.14 -20.73
N PRO A 94 6.62 -9.47 -20.37
CA PRO A 94 5.45 -9.47 -21.24
C PRO A 94 5.61 -8.36 -22.28
N LYS A 95 5.84 -8.75 -23.55
CA LYS A 95 5.92 -7.79 -24.67
C LYS A 95 4.57 -7.22 -25.10
N LYS A 96 3.44 -7.85 -24.72
CA LYS A 96 2.08 -7.32 -24.88
C LYS A 96 1.19 -7.92 -23.80
N LEU A 97 0.32 -7.10 -23.23
CA LEU A 97 -0.76 -7.56 -22.36
C LEU A 97 -1.94 -7.85 -23.29
N ALA A 98 -2.22 -9.14 -23.50
CA ALA A 98 -3.43 -9.56 -24.19
C ALA A 98 -4.60 -9.28 -23.25
N VAL A 99 -5.26 -8.17 -23.51
CA VAL A 99 -6.66 -7.94 -23.18
C VAL A 99 -7.33 -7.59 -24.47
#